data_AF-A0A5D4H650-F1
#
_entry.id   AF-A0A5D4H650-F1
#
_cell.length_a   1.000
_cell.length_b   1.000
_cell.length_c   1.000
_cell.angle_alpha   90.00
_cell.angle_beta   90.00
_cell.angle_gamma   90.00
#
_symmetry.space_group_name_H-M   'P 1'
#
loop_
_entity.id
_entity.type
_entity.pdbx_description
1 polymer ?
#
loop_
_entity_poly.entity_id
_entity_poly.type
_entity_poly.pdbx_seq_one_letter_code
_entity_poly.pdbx_strand_id
1 'polypeptide(L)' 'MTRLALLERLKELQQTPKYQGRDITTVSAMLSMSALAKHVELCEAAAAVPPRHDAAGKAGGTQAHAGRA' A
#
# COMPACT_ATOMS: atom_id res chain seq x y z
N MET A 1 -1.77 9.88 20.25
CA MET A 1 -2.69 9.55 19.15
C MET A 1 -3.75 8.57 19.65
N THR A 2 -5.02 8.78 19.30
CA THR A 2 -6.10 7.82 19.57
C THR A 2 -6.25 6.86 18.37
N ARG A 3 -6.88 5.69 18.57
CA ARG A 3 -7.11 4.72 17.48
C ARG A 3 -7.88 5.34 16.31
N LEU A 4 -8.88 6.17 16.62
CA LEU A 4 -9.70 6.85 15.62
C LEU A 4 -8.85 7.80 14.76
N ALA A 5 -8.00 8.63 15.39
CA ALA A 5 -7.14 9.56 14.68
C ALA A 5 -6.17 8.85 13.71
N LEU A 6 -5.65 7.67 14.09
CA LEU A 6 -4.77 6.88 13.20
C LEU A 6 -5.54 6.31 11.99
N LEU A 7 -6.79 5.89 12.18
CA LEU A 7 -7.63 5.43 11.07
C LEU A 7 -8.05 6.57 10.14
N GLU A 8 -8.30 7.77 10.68
CA GLU A 8 -8.56 8.96 9.87
C GLU A 8 -7.36 9.33 9.01
N ARG A 9 -6.14 9.28 9.57
CA ARG A 9 -4.90 9.49 8.78
C ARG A 9 -4.73 8.46 7.67
N LEU A 10 -5.01 7.19 7.93
CA LEU A 10 -4.97 6.15 6.89
C LEU A 10 -5.98 6.39 5.79
N LYS A 11 -7.19 6.87 6.15
CA LYS A 11 -8.22 7.22 5.17
C LYS A 11 -7.78 8.39 4.27
N GLU A 12 -7.09 9.39 4.83
CA GLU A 12 -6.46 10.47 4.06
C GLU A 12 -5.39 9.94 3.11
N LEU A 13 -4.49 9.07 3.60
CA LEU A 13 -3.45 8.44 2.78
C LEU A 13 -4.03 7.59 1.65
N GLN A 14 -5.17 6.92 1.87
CA GLN A 14 -5.86 6.11 0.87
C GLN A 14 -6.33 6.95 -0.34
N GLN A 15 -6.51 8.27 -0.18
CA GLN A 15 -6.84 9.17 -1.29
C GLN A 15 -5.62 9.53 -2.14
N THR A 16 -4.40 9.22 -1.68
CA THR A 16 -3.19 9.49 -2.48
C THR A 16 -3.07 8.50 -3.64
N PRO A 17 -2.50 8.93 -4.79
CA PRO A 17 -2.32 8.04 -5.95
C PRO A 17 -1.55 6.76 -5.64
N LYS A 18 -0.71 6.76 -4.61
CA LYS A 18 0.08 5.60 -4.19
C LYS A 18 -0.76 4.46 -3.61
N TYR A 19 -1.84 4.79 -2.91
CA TYR A 19 -2.71 3.83 -2.24
C TYR A 19 -4.08 3.68 -2.89
N GLN A 20 -4.31 4.40 -3.99
CA GLN A 20 -5.53 4.30 -4.77
C GLN A 20 -5.78 2.84 -5.20
N GLY A 21 -6.98 2.34 -4.91
CA GLY A 21 -7.35 0.95 -5.21
C GLY A 21 -6.83 -0.10 -4.22
N ARG A 22 -6.18 0.29 -3.11
CA ARG A 22 -5.81 -0.62 -2.02
C ARG A 22 -6.58 -0.27 -0.75
N ASP A 23 -7.18 -1.28 -0.14
CA ASP A 23 -7.87 -1.10 1.14
C ASP A 23 -6.87 -1.27 2.31
N ILE A 24 -6.05 -0.24 2.51
CA ILE A 24 -5.08 -0.16 3.60
C ILE A 24 -5.75 0.07 4.97
N THR A 25 -6.99 0.58 4.96
CA THR A 25 -7.73 0.92 6.17
C THR A 25 -8.34 -0.31 6.83
N THR A 26 -8.89 -1.24 6.03
CA THR A 26 -9.51 -2.48 6.55
C THR A 26 -8.48 -3.40 7.21
N VAL A 27 -7.28 -3.54 6.63
CA VAL A 27 -6.19 -4.33 7.25
C VAL A 27 -5.74 -3.71 8.58
N SER A 28 -5.75 -2.39 8.66
CA SER A 28 -5.33 -1.63 9.84
C SER A 28 -6.32 -1.75 11.01
N ALA A 29 -7.60 -2.02 10.74
CA ALA A 29 -8.60 -2.22 11.78
C ALA A 29 -8.33 -3.48 12.64
N MET A 30 -7.57 -4.45 12.14
CA MET A 30 -7.22 -5.67 12.88
C MET A 30 -5.95 -5.52 13.73
N LEU A 31 -5.24 -4.39 13.62
CA LEU A 31 -3.97 -4.15 14.31
C LEU A 31 -4.18 -3.66 15.75
N SER A 32 -3.25 -4.05 16.61
CA SER A 32 -3.10 -3.45 17.94
C SER A 32 -2.71 -1.97 17.82
N MET A 33 -2.92 -1.18 18.88
CA MET A 33 -2.63 0.26 18.84
C MET A 33 -1.18 0.59 18.43
N SER A 34 -0.21 -0.18 18.93
CA SER A 34 1.21 0.00 18.62
C SER A 34 1.56 -0.41 17.20
N ALA A 35 0.94 -1.46 16.66
CA ALA A 35 1.10 -1.89 15.28
C ALA A 35 0.43 -0.90 14.31
N LEU A 36 -0.75 -0.38 14.66
CA LEU A 36 -1.46 0.63 13.89
C LEU A 36 -0.61 1.91 13.76
N ALA A 37 -0.03 2.39 14.85
CA ALA A 37 0.84 3.58 14.82
C ALA A 37 2.03 3.39 13.86
N LYS A 38 2.74 2.26 13.94
CA LYS A 38 3.84 1.95 13.02
C LYS A 38 3.38 1.82 11.57
N HIS A 39 2.18 1.28 11.34
CA HIS A 39 1.63 1.15 10.00
C HIS A 39 1.34 2.53 9.37
N VAL A 40 0.80 3.48 10.15
CA VAL A 40 0.58 4.86 9.70
C VAL A 40 1.91 5.52 9.34
N GLU A 41 2.93 5.45 10.20
CA GLU A 41 4.26 6.02 9.93
C GLU A 41 4.86 5.49 8.62
N LEU A 42 4.78 4.18 8.38
CA LEU A 42 5.26 3.57 7.13
C LEU A 42 4.44 4.03 5.92
N CYS A 43 3.12 4.14 6.07
CA CYS A 43 2.25 4.58 4.98
C CYS A 43 2.52 6.05 4.61
N GLU A 44 2.71 6.92 5.60
CA GLU A 44 3.07 8.33 5.43
C GLU A 44 4.44 8.47 4.77
N ALA A 45 5.46 7.77 5.29
CA ALA A 45 6.81 7.77 4.72
C ALA A 45 6.79 7.33 3.25
N ALA A 46 6.03 6.29 2.94
CA ALA A 46 5.89 5.82 1.58
C ALA A 46 5.09 6.79 0.70
N ALA A 47 4.06 7.49 1.20
CA ALA A 47 3.35 8.52 0.45
C ALA A 47 4.23 9.73 0.11
N ALA A 48 5.16 10.10 1.01
CA ALA A 48 6.10 11.20 0.81
C ALA A 48 7.20 10.88 -0.22
N VAL A 49 7.47 9.60 -0.49
CA VAL A 49 8.42 9.19 -1.52
C VAL A 49 7.71 9.25 -2.89
N PRO A 50 8.13 10.13 -3.82
CA PRO A 50 7.57 10.14 -5.16
C PRO A 50 7.73 8.74 -5.77
N PRO A 51 6.75 8.26 -6.57
CA PRO A 51 6.85 6.96 -7.19
C PRO A 51 8.11 6.97 -8.03
N ARG A 52 9.17 6.32 -7.53
CA ARG A 52 10.18 5.81 -8.43
C ARG A 52 9.41 4.85 -9.31
N HIS A 53 9.46 5.06 -10.62
CA HIS A 53 9.05 4.05 -11.59
C HIS A 53 10.01 2.86 -11.48
N ASP A 54 10.00 2.15 -10.34
CA ASP A 54 10.70 0.90 -10.19
C ASP A 54 9.79 -0.16 -10.82
N ALA A 55 10.22 -0.65 -11.97
CA ALA A 55 9.62 -1.73 -12.73
C ALA A 55 9.58 -3.05 -11.92
N ALA A 56 8.69 -3.15 -10.94
CA ALA A 56 8.49 -4.37 -10.14
C ALA A 56 7.00 -4.58 -9.85
N GLY A 57 6.26 -4.94 -10.90
CA GLY A 57 4.82 -5.19 -10.81
C GLY A 57 4.19 -5.77 -12.06
N LYS A 58 4.93 -6.58 -12.84
CA LYS A 58 4.35 -7.46 -13.86
C LYS A 58 4.72 -8.91 -13.55
N ALA A 59 4.04 -9.46 -12.56
CA ALA A 59 3.83 -10.90 -12.45
C ALA A 59 2.38 -11.18 -12.89
N GLY A 60 2.23 -11.60 -14.15
CA GLY A 60 0.97 -11.96 -14.78
C GLY A 60 1.29 -12.56 -16.15
N GLY A 61 1.44 -13.88 -16.17
CA GLY A 61 2.13 -14.63 -17.22
C GLY A 61 1.41 -14.73 -18.56
N THR A 62 2.19 -15.06 -19.59
CA THR A 62 1.81 -16.10 -20.56
C THR A 62 3.11 -16.69 -21.09
N GLN A 63 3.32 -17.95 -20.73
CA GLN A 63 4.33 -18.84 -21.28
C GLN A 63 3.93 -19.10 -22.74
N ALA A 64 4.71 -18.60 -23.70
CA ALA A 64 4.53 -18.95 -25.11
C ALA A 64 5.71 -19.84 -25.53
N HIS A 65 5.51 -21.14 -25.38
CA HIS A 65 6.28 -22.15 -26.11
C HIS A 65 6.05 -21.93 -27.61
N ALA A 66 7.12 -21.69 -28.36
CA ALA A 66 7.15 -21.97 -29.80
C ALA A 66 8.58 -22.31 -30.22
N GLY A 67 8.99 -23.55 -29.96
CA GLY A 67 10.00 -24.20 -30.79
C GLY A 67 9.40 -24.50 -32.17
N ARG A 68 10.15 -24.18 -33.23
CA ARG A 68 10.39 -25.00 -34.44
C ARG A 68 10.68 -24.09 -35.65
N ALA A 69 11.91 -24.19 -36.16
CA ALA A 69 12.23 -24.12 -37.57
C ALA A 69 13.50 -24.97 -37.78
#